data_AF-A0A913XK41-F1
#
_entry.id   AF-A0A913XK41-F1
#
_cell.length_a   1.000
_cell.length_b   1.000
_cell.length_c   1.000
_cell.angle_alpha   90.00
_cell.angle_beta   90.00
_cell.angle_gamma   90.00
#
_symmetry.space_group_name_H-M   'P 1'
#
loop_
_entity.id
_entity.type
_entity.pdbx_description
1 polymer ?
#
loop_
_entity_poly.entity_id
_entity_poly.type
_entity_poly.pdbx_seq_one_letter_code
_entity_poly.pdbx_strand_id
1 'polypeptide(L)'
;MAILALSLFVFMLIMNTLPGTDSACPVSFVKKGCYKDEDSNRRLPDLLLNGRGDVNWANWNTFIQGFICDCANTTLSKGYKYFGIQFYAECWGGDVTEAMMQSMESNDKSPDGCVNTAGLGSCSSESEMCVGKEWANYVYEVEIPTTKPPEDCSDKNENCQQWKEWNLCAEKYPKVLEQCPKSCNLCTK
;
A
#
# COMPACT_ATOMS: atom_id res chain seq x y z
N MET A 1 -21.72 37.41 -55.78
CA MET A 1 -22.03 37.49 -54.34
C MET A 1 -21.67 36.13 -53.76
N ALA A 2 -20.46 35.93 -53.26
CA ALA A 2 -19.89 36.41 -51.99
C ALA A 2 -20.10 35.39 -50.86
N ILE A 3 -19.00 34.69 -50.58
CA ILE A 3 -18.43 34.31 -49.27
C ILE A 3 -19.39 33.78 -48.19
N LEU A 4 -19.19 32.54 -47.73
CA LEU A 4 -18.62 32.23 -46.40
C LEU A 4 -18.71 30.73 -46.08
N ALA A 5 -17.54 30.12 -45.92
CA ALA A 5 -17.35 28.95 -45.09
C ALA A 5 -17.80 29.26 -43.64
N LEU A 6 -18.33 28.27 -42.93
CA LEU A 6 -17.87 28.01 -41.57
C LEU A 6 -18.32 26.61 -41.13
N SER A 7 -17.32 25.79 -40.83
CA SER A 7 -17.41 24.61 -40.01
C SER A 7 -18.12 24.93 -38.68
N LEU A 8 -19.19 24.22 -38.35
CA LEU A 8 -19.61 24.10 -36.95
C LEU A 8 -18.79 22.98 -36.30
N PHE A 9 -17.51 23.31 -36.09
CA PHE A 9 -16.81 22.89 -34.88
C PHE A 9 -17.65 23.39 -33.70
N VAL A 10 -18.47 22.52 -33.12
CA VAL A 10 -18.75 22.56 -31.69
C VAL A 10 -17.63 21.72 -31.07
N PHE A 11 -16.42 22.26 -31.03
CA PHE A 11 -15.84 22.83 -29.82
C PHE A 11 -16.15 21.96 -28.60
N MET A 12 -15.23 21.04 -28.36
CA MET A 12 -14.90 20.43 -27.07
C MET A 12 -15.86 20.78 -25.92
N LEU A 13 -16.77 19.86 -25.63
CA LEU A 13 -16.73 19.23 -24.32
C LEU A 13 -16.22 17.82 -24.56
N ILE A 14 -14.95 17.73 -24.97
CA ILE A 14 -14.12 16.69 -24.37
C ILE A 14 -14.32 17.01 -22.89
N MET A 15 -15.13 16.24 -22.19
CA MET A 15 -14.93 16.13 -20.77
C MET A 15 -13.50 15.60 -20.70
N ASN A 16 -12.54 16.51 -20.60
CA ASN A 16 -11.36 16.28 -19.82
C ASN A 16 -11.93 15.98 -18.43
N THR A 17 -12.42 14.75 -18.25
CA THR A 17 -12.07 14.03 -17.05
C THR A 17 -10.56 14.07 -17.10
N LEU A 18 -9.98 15.11 -16.49
CA LEU A 18 -8.73 14.92 -15.78
C LEU A 18 -8.96 13.59 -15.08
N PRO A 19 -8.21 12.53 -15.42
CA PRO A 19 -8.23 11.39 -14.54
C PRO A 19 -7.79 12.00 -13.22
N GLY A 20 -8.74 12.12 -12.27
CA GLY A 20 -8.39 12.24 -10.88
C GLY A 20 -7.38 11.14 -10.72
N THR A 21 -6.16 11.50 -10.37
CA THR A 21 -5.11 10.53 -10.17
C THR A 21 -5.55 9.74 -8.95
N ASP A 22 -6.39 8.72 -9.17
CA ASP A 22 -6.42 7.49 -8.40
C ASP A 22 -5.02 6.92 -8.55
N SER A 23 -4.06 7.53 -7.83
CA SER A 23 -2.76 6.93 -7.65
C SER A 23 -3.03 5.69 -6.83
N ALA A 24 -3.13 4.55 -7.52
CA ALA A 24 -3.06 3.24 -6.90
C ALA A 24 -1.93 3.25 -5.86
N CYS A 25 -2.15 2.62 -4.71
CA CYS A 25 -1.18 2.65 -3.63
C CYS A 25 0.19 2.17 -4.12
N PRO A 26 1.30 2.91 -3.88
CA PRO A 26 2.63 2.49 -4.34
C PRO A 26 3.11 1.16 -3.75
N VAL A 27 2.52 0.76 -2.62
CA VAL A 27 2.79 -0.52 -1.96
C VAL A 27 1.61 -1.45 -2.19
N SER A 28 1.90 -2.60 -2.79
CA SER A 28 0.95 -3.71 -2.90
C SER A 28 0.78 -4.40 -1.54
N PHE A 29 -0.44 -4.79 -1.22
CA PHE A 29 -0.76 -5.52 -0.01
C PHE A 29 -2.00 -6.39 -0.21
N VAL A 30 -2.13 -7.42 0.63
CA VAL A 30 -3.26 -8.36 0.60
C VAL A 30 -4.00 -8.38 1.93
N LYS A 31 -5.32 -8.55 1.87
CA LYS A 31 -6.18 -8.69 3.05
C LYS A 31 -5.95 -10.04 3.73
N LYS A 32 -5.75 -10.04 5.05
CA LYS A 32 -5.58 -11.28 5.84
C LYS A 32 -6.82 -11.63 6.65
N GLY A 33 -7.37 -10.67 7.39
CA GLY A 33 -8.58 -10.93 8.17
C GLY A 33 -8.82 -9.94 9.29
N CYS A 34 -9.92 -10.16 10.00
CA CYS A 34 -10.27 -9.40 11.19
C CYS A 34 -9.95 -10.21 12.45
N TYR A 35 -9.12 -9.65 13.31
CA TYR A 35 -8.64 -10.31 14.52
C TYR A 35 -8.87 -9.46 15.74
N LYS A 36 -9.25 -10.11 16.85
CA LYS A 36 -9.36 -9.50 18.16
C LYS A 36 -7.98 -9.00 18.61
N ASP A 37 -7.98 -7.88 19.31
CA ASP A 37 -6.78 -7.28 19.87
C ASP A 37 -7.04 -6.78 21.30
N GLU A 38 -5.99 -6.73 22.11
CA GLU A 38 -6.05 -6.32 23.52
C GLU A 38 -4.77 -5.58 23.90
N ASP A 39 -4.90 -4.47 24.64
CA ASP A 39 -3.77 -3.59 24.98
C ASP A 39 -2.62 -4.29 25.71
N SER A 40 -2.92 -5.28 26.56
CA SER A 40 -1.91 -6.00 27.34
C SER A 40 -1.14 -7.07 26.55
N ASN A 41 -1.59 -7.42 25.34
CA ASN A 41 -1.00 -8.50 24.55
C ASN A 41 -1.17 -8.22 23.04
N ARG A 42 -0.87 -6.99 22.62
CA ARG A 42 -1.01 -6.58 21.22
C ARG A 42 -0.13 -7.44 20.33
N ARG A 43 -0.76 -8.09 19.33
CA ARG A 43 -0.04 -8.84 18.30
C ARG A 43 0.71 -7.92 17.35
N LEU A 44 0.16 -6.73 17.10
CA LEU A 44 0.77 -5.62 16.39
C LEU A 44 1.07 -4.52 17.42
N PRO A 45 2.26 -4.54 18.07
CA PRO A 45 2.53 -3.70 19.23
C PRO A 45 2.86 -2.23 18.90
N ASP A 46 3.21 -1.92 17.65
CA ASP A 46 3.75 -0.61 17.31
C ASP A 46 2.69 0.28 16.65
N LEU A 47 2.36 1.40 17.28
CA LEU A 47 1.54 2.43 16.64
C LEU A 47 2.38 3.18 15.61
N LEU A 48 2.11 2.92 14.33
CA LEU A 48 2.83 3.52 13.21
C LEU A 48 2.26 4.89 12.82
N LEU A 49 0.91 5.01 12.78
CA LEU A 49 0.18 6.24 12.46
C LEU A 49 -1.10 6.32 13.30
N ASN A 50 -1.52 7.53 13.65
CA ASN A 50 -2.79 7.79 14.31
C ASN A 50 -3.54 8.92 13.59
N GLY A 51 -4.53 8.57 12.79
CA GLY A 51 -5.38 9.49 12.03
C GLY A 51 -6.77 9.68 12.63
N ARG A 52 -7.03 9.23 13.87
CA ARG A 52 -8.37 9.28 14.47
C ARG A 52 -8.95 10.68 14.59
N GLY A 53 -8.09 11.67 14.85
CA GLY A 53 -8.48 13.08 14.94
C GLY A 53 -8.84 13.70 13.59
N ASP A 54 -8.38 13.10 12.49
CA ASP A 54 -8.41 13.68 11.15
C ASP A 54 -9.39 12.95 10.22
N VAL A 55 -10.16 11.99 10.74
CA VAL A 55 -11.12 11.22 9.95
C VAL A 55 -12.10 12.15 9.26
N ASN A 56 -12.07 12.14 7.92
CA ASN A 56 -13.05 12.86 7.12
C ASN A 56 -14.31 12.02 6.98
N TRP A 57 -15.24 12.15 7.92
CA TRP A 57 -16.51 11.40 7.91
C TRP A 57 -17.39 11.70 6.69
N ALA A 58 -17.31 12.91 6.12
CA ALA A 58 -18.03 13.26 4.91
C ALA A 58 -17.48 12.55 3.66
N ASN A 59 -16.17 12.28 3.64
CA ASN A 59 -15.47 11.56 2.57
C ASN A 59 -14.76 10.32 3.11
N TRP A 60 -15.48 9.53 3.91
CA TRP A 60 -14.94 8.41 4.68
C TRP A 60 -14.14 7.44 3.79
N ASN A 61 -14.73 6.98 2.68
CA ASN A 61 -14.10 5.97 1.83
C ASN A 61 -12.77 6.49 1.26
N THR A 62 -12.75 7.69 0.67
CA THR A 62 -11.53 8.28 0.11
C THR A 62 -10.46 8.49 1.18
N PHE A 63 -10.83 9.03 2.35
CA PHE A 63 -9.89 9.22 3.46
C PHE A 63 -9.28 7.88 3.88
N ILE A 64 -10.11 6.87 4.12
CA ILE A 64 -9.64 5.64 4.73
C ILE A 64 -8.82 4.78 3.79
N GLN A 65 -9.11 4.81 2.48
CA GLN A 65 -8.27 4.19 1.48
C GLN A 65 -6.87 4.83 1.43
N GLY A 66 -6.80 6.17 1.49
CA GLY A 66 -5.54 6.89 1.61
C GLY A 66 -4.78 6.51 2.88
N PHE A 67 -5.47 6.49 4.02
CA PHE A 67 -4.88 6.11 5.31
C PHE A 67 -4.34 4.67 5.31
N ILE A 68 -5.06 3.72 4.72
CA ILE A 68 -4.58 2.33 4.55
C ILE A 68 -3.31 2.31 3.69
N CYS A 69 -3.25 3.11 2.63
CA CYS A 69 -2.05 3.21 1.81
C CYS A 69 -0.86 3.81 2.57
N ASP A 70 -1.07 4.88 3.32
CA ASP A 70 -0.02 5.49 4.17
C ASP A 70 0.47 4.50 5.24
N CYS A 71 -0.44 3.69 5.78
CA CYS A 71 -0.12 2.61 6.71
C CYS A 71 0.74 1.53 6.05
N ALA A 72 0.39 1.09 4.83
CA ALA A 72 1.19 0.13 4.06
C ALA A 72 2.60 0.66 3.76
N ASN A 73 2.70 1.92 3.31
CA ASN A 73 3.98 2.60 3.08
C ASN A 73 4.84 2.66 4.35
N THR A 74 4.23 3.06 5.48
CA THR A 74 4.93 3.18 6.76
C THR A 74 5.41 1.81 7.25
N THR A 75 4.57 0.79 7.12
CA THR A 75 4.88 -0.61 7.48
C THR A 75 6.09 -1.12 6.70
N LEU A 76 6.08 -0.92 5.36
CA LEU A 76 7.21 -1.30 4.51
C LEU A 76 8.49 -0.53 4.91
N SER A 77 8.39 0.77 5.16
CA SER A 77 9.56 1.60 5.56
C SER A 77 10.17 1.19 6.90
N LYS A 78 9.38 0.56 7.78
CA LYS A 78 9.82 0.00 9.07
C LYS A 78 10.41 -1.40 8.94
N GLY A 79 10.35 -2.02 7.75
CA GLY A 79 10.73 -3.42 7.53
C GLY A 79 9.73 -4.43 8.08
N TYR A 80 8.50 -4.00 8.40
CA TYR A 80 7.44 -4.88 8.88
C TYR A 80 6.69 -5.53 7.72
N LYS A 81 6.18 -6.72 7.98
CA LYS A 81 5.43 -7.51 7.00
C LYS A 81 3.92 -7.34 7.11
N TYR A 82 3.41 -7.04 8.30
CA TYR A 82 1.99 -6.94 8.56
C TYR A 82 1.64 -5.61 9.20
N PHE A 83 0.45 -5.12 8.87
CA PHE A 83 -0.16 -3.97 9.54
C PHE A 83 -1.64 -4.22 9.78
N GLY A 84 -2.17 -3.57 10.80
CA GLY A 84 -3.57 -3.61 11.18
C GLY A 84 -4.14 -2.21 11.24
N ILE A 85 -5.39 -2.07 10.79
CA ILE A 85 -6.16 -0.86 11.08
C ILE A 85 -7.11 -1.16 12.23
N GLN A 86 -7.03 -0.38 13.29
CA GLN A 86 -7.88 -0.44 14.48
C GLN A 86 -8.49 0.95 14.76
N PHE A 87 -9.56 1.00 15.55
CA PHE A 87 -10.19 2.25 15.98
C PHE A 87 -10.46 3.20 14.81
N TYR A 88 -10.86 2.62 13.68
CA TYR A 88 -11.18 3.30 12.43
C TYR A 88 -10.00 3.98 11.71
N ALA A 89 -8.96 4.44 12.40
CA ALA A 89 -7.84 5.15 11.79
C ALA A 89 -6.57 5.14 12.67
N GLU A 90 -6.30 4.04 13.38
CA GLU A 90 -4.98 3.75 13.95
C GLU A 90 -4.31 2.68 13.11
N CYS A 91 -3.07 2.93 12.72
CA CYS A 91 -2.22 2.01 11.99
C CYS A 91 -1.27 1.33 12.97
N TRP A 92 -1.43 0.03 13.15
CA TRP A 92 -0.61 -0.78 14.04
C TRP A 92 0.26 -1.74 13.22
N GLY A 93 1.51 -1.95 13.65
CA GLY A 93 2.47 -2.83 12.99
C GLY A 93 3.34 -3.58 13.99
N GLY A 94 4.34 -4.31 13.49
CA GLY A 94 5.38 -4.92 14.32
C GLY A 94 6.07 -6.08 13.61
N ASP A 95 7.03 -6.67 14.32
CA ASP A 95 7.74 -7.88 13.90
C ASP A 95 6.86 -9.13 14.09
N VAL A 96 5.82 -9.23 13.26
CA VAL A 96 4.88 -10.35 13.26
C VAL A 96 5.36 -11.41 12.28
N THR A 97 5.63 -12.61 12.80
CA THR A 97 6.02 -13.77 11.98
C THR A 97 4.81 -14.46 11.35
N GLU A 98 5.04 -15.27 10.32
CA GLU A 98 4.00 -16.14 9.73
C GLU A 98 3.31 -17.04 10.76
N ALA A 99 4.09 -17.59 11.71
CA ALA A 99 3.53 -18.43 12.77
C ALA A 99 2.61 -17.64 13.70
N MET A 100 2.94 -16.37 13.99
CA MET A 100 2.08 -15.49 14.76
C MET A 100 0.79 -15.16 13.99
N MET A 101 0.89 -14.86 12.70
CA MET A 101 -0.30 -14.66 11.86
C MET A 101 -1.19 -15.90 11.76
N GLN A 102 -0.61 -17.09 11.62
CA GLN A 102 -1.37 -18.36 11.64
C GLN A 102 -2.05 -18.59 12.99
N SER A 103 -1.40 -18.20 14.09
CA SER A 103 -1.99 -18.25 15.42
C SER A 103 -3.21 -17.31 15.52
N MET A 104 -3.11 -16.08 15.01
CA MET A 104 -4.24 -15.14 14.96
C MET A 104 -5.40 -15.68 14.12
N GLU A 105 -5.10 -16.26 12.95
CA GLU A 105 -6.09 -16.90 12.09
C GLU A 105 -6.81 -18.07 12.78
N SER A 106 -6.12 -18.79 13.66
CA SER A 106 -6.70 -19.95 14.34
C SER A 106 -7.48 -19.59 15.61
N ASN A 107 -7.01 -18.59 16.36
CA ASN A 107 -7.44 -18.36 17.73
C ASN A 107 -8.16 -17.02 17.94
N ASP A 108 -7.88 -16.02 17.12
CA ASP A 108 -8.19 -14.63 17.43
C ASP A 108 -9.20 -14.02 16.43
N LYS A 109 -9.93 -14.81 15.64
CA LYS A 109 -10.91 -14.29 14.68
C LYS A 109 -11.97 -13.40 15.36
N SER A 110 -12.28 -12.27 14.72
CA SER A 110 -13.32 -11.34 15.16
C SER A 110 -14.24 -10.98 13.98
N PRO A 111 -15.19 -11.85 13.58
CA PRO A 111 -15.98 -11.67 12.36
C PRO A 111 -16.78 -10.36 12.33
N ASP A 112 -17.26 -9.91 13.51
CA ASP A 112 -18.03 -8.68 13.67
C ASP A 112 -17.16 -7.49 14.13
N GLY A 113 -15.85 -7.69 14.30
CA GLY A 113 -14.92 -6.68 14.80
C GLY A 113 -14.50 -5.64 13.76
N CYS A 114 -14.76 -5.90 12.48
CA CYS A 114 -14.31 -5.04 11.39
C CYS A 114 -15.46 -4.66 10.45
N VAL A 115 -15.30 -3.49 9.84
CA VAL A 115 -16.24 -2.91 8.89
C VAL A 115 -15.58 -2.71 7.53
N ASN A 116 -16.37 -2.73 6.47
CA ASN A 116 -15.90 -2.37 5.14
C ASN A 116 -15.74 -0.84 5.00
N THR A 117 -14.90 -0.41 4.05
CA THR A 117 -14.71 1.02 3.76
C THR A 117 -15.89 1.60 2.97
N ALA A 118 -16.62 0.77 2.22
CA ALA A 118 -17.81 1.13 1.46
C ALA A 118 -19.07 1.24 2.33
N GLY A 119 -19.08 2.21 3.24
CA GLY A 119 -20.28 2.54 4.03
C GLY A 119 -20.37 1.87 5.40
N LEU A 120 -19.25 1.43 5.98
CA LEU A 120 -19.15 0.91 7.35
C LEU A 120 -20.02 -0.33 7.62
N GLY A 121 -20.38 -1.09 6.58
CA GLY A 121 -21.08 -2.36 6.72
C GLY A 121 -20.16 -3.50 7.18
N SER A 122 -20.69 -4.72 7.31
CA SER A 122 -19.86 -5.89 7.63
C SER A 122 -18.73 -6.07 6.61
N CYS A 123 -17.51 -6.34 7.10
CA CYS A 123 -16.39 -6.68 6.25
C CYS A 123 -16.50 -8.12 5.71
N SER A 124 -16.23 -8.31 4.43
CA SER A 124 -16.22 -9.61 3.75
C SER A 124 -15.05 -9.73 2.75
N SER A 125 -14.89 -10.91 2.14
CA SER A 125 -13.94 -11.12 1.04
C SER A 125 -14.16 -10.16 -0.13
N GLU A 126 -15.42 -9.83 -0.41
CA GLU A 126 -15.84 -8.97 -1.53
C GLU A 126 -15.73 -7.47 -1.22
N SER A 127 -15.52 -7.11 0.06
CA SER A 127 -15.33 -5.71 0.45
C SER A 127 -14.01 -5.19 -0.13
N GLU A 128 -14.00 -3.99 -0.70
CA GLU A 128 -12.80 -3.38 -1.29
C GLU A 128 -11.64 -3.36 -0.28
N MET A 129 -11.88 -2.72 0.87
CA MET A 129 -10.99 -2.70 2.02
C MET A 129 -11.83 -2.80 3.30
N CYS A 130 -11.14 -3.11 4.39
CA CYS A 130 -11.75 -3.23 5.70
C CYS A 130 -10.91 -2.61 6.82
N VAL A 131 -11.58 -2.30 7.91
CA VAL A 131 -11.06 -1.53 9.02
C VAL A 131 -11.56 -2.12 10.32
N GLY A 132 -10.67 -2.24 11.30
CA GLY A 132 -11.03 -2.67 12.64
C GLY A 132 -11.73 -1.57 13.42
N LYS A 133 -12.77 -1.96 14.17
CA LYS A 133 -13.42 -1.11 15.18
C LYS A 133 -12.55 -1.06 16.44
N GLU A 134 -13.14 -0.75 17.59
CA GLU A 134 -12.48 -0.93 18.88
C GLU A 134 -12.04 -2.38 19.09
N TRP A 135 -10.82 -2.58 19.61
CA TRP A 135 -10.30 -3.88 20.03
C TRP A 135 -10.26 -4.97 18.94
N ALA A 136 -10.24 -4.55 17.67
CA ALA A 136 -10.04 -5.44 16.54
C ALA A 136 -9.13 -4.77 15.52
N ASN A 137 -8.18 -5.54 14.98
CA ASN A 137 -7.40 -5.12 13.83
C ASN A 137 -7.96 -5.80 12.58
N TYR A 138 -8.22 -5.04 11.53
CA TYR A 138 -8.23 -5.63 10.19
C TYR A 138 -6.80 -5.65 9.67
N VAL A 139 -6.24 -6.85 9.51
CA VAL A 139 -4.83 -7.05 9.18
C VAL A 139 -4.62 -7.25 7.69
N TYR A 140 -3.57 -6.60 7.19
CA TYR A 140 -3.05 -6.68 5.85
C TYR A 140 -1.60 -7.16 5.88
N GLU A 141 -1.18 -7.81 4.81
CA GLU A 141 0.20 -8.23 4.58
C GLU A 141 0.75 -7.40 3.43
N VAL A 142 1.85 -6.67 3.66
CA VAL A 142 2.53 -5.96 2.58
C VAL A 142 3.28 -6.96 1.71
N GLU A 143 3.17 -6.79 0.41
CA GLU A 143 4.08 -7.45 -0.51
C GLU A 143 5.43 -6.75 -0.39
N ILE A 144 6.31 -7.34 0.41
CA ILE A 144 7.70 -6.88 0.47
C ILE A 144 8.23 -7.04 -0.95
N PRO A 145 8.74 -5.97 -1.59
CA PRO A 145 9.45 -6.10 -2.84
C PRO A 145 10.61 -7.03 -2.55
N THR A 146 10.46 -8.31 -2.90
CA THR A 146 11.60 -9.19 -2.91
C THR A 146 12.47 -8.58 -3.99
N THR A 147 13.56 -7.95 -3.58
CA THR A 147 14.77 -7.99 -4.39
C THR A 147 15.18 -9.46 -4.41
N LYS A 148 14.36 -10.34 -5.02
CA LYS A 148 14.80 -11.64 -5.45
C LYS A 148 16.04 -11.30 -6.28
N PRO A 149 17.21 -11.76 -5.86
CA PRO A 149 18.43 -11.58 -6.64
C PRO A 149 18.07 -11.95 -8.08
N PRO A 150 18.38 -11.10 -9.08
CA PRO A 150 17.96 -11.40 -10.43
C PRO A 150 18.43 -12.81 -10.78
N GLU A 151 17.47 -13.67 -11.13
CA GLU A 151 17.71 -15.10 -11.40
C GLU A 151 18.74 -15.29 -12.52
N ASP A 152 18.85 -14.27 -13.38
CA ASP A 152 19.97 -13.97 -14.27
C ASP A 152 20.60 -12.64 -13.84
N CYS A 153 21.60 -12.68 -12.95
CA CYS A 153 22.23 -11.48 -12.41
C CYS A 153 23.34 -10.95 -13.32
N SER A 154 22.92 -10.30 -14.39
CA SER A 154 23.76 -9.61 -15.36
C SER A 154 23.35 -8.15 -15.51
N ASP A 155 24.32 -7.31 -15.87
CA ASP A 155 24.03 -5.93 -16.25
C ASP A 155 23.40 -5.91 -17.64
N LYS A 156 22.25 -5.23 -17.76
CA LYS A 156 21.47 -5.09 -18.99
C LYS A 156 21.76 -3.80 -19.75
N ASN A 157 22.51 -2.88 -19.14
CA ASN A 157 22.90 -1.60 -19.74
C ASN A 157 24.43 -1.48 -19.86
N GLU A 158 24.91 -0.96 -20.99
CA GLU A 158 26.35 -0.74 -21.21
C GLU A 158 26.95 0.32 -20.27
N ASN A 159 26.13 1.26 -19.78
CA ASN A 159 26.56 2.36 -18.92
C ASN A 159 26.67 1.96 -17.43
N CYS A 160 26.44 0.70 -17.07
CA CYS A 160 26.36 0.28 -15.67
C CYS A 160 27.63 0.57 -14.84
N GLN A 161 28.82 0.44 -15.44
CA GLN A 161 30.08 0.80 -14.77
C GLN A 161 30.18 2.30 -14.50
N GLN A 162 29.80 3.13 -15.47
CA GLN A 162 29.82 4.58 -15.34
C GLN A 162 28.78 5.08 -14.33
N TRP A 163 27.58 4.50 -14.33
CA TRP A 163 26.54 4.84 -13.36
C TRP A 163 26.94 4.45 -11.93
N LYS A 164 27.69 3.35 -11.77
CA LYS A 164 28.31 3.00 -10.50
C LYS A 164 29.33 4.07 -10.06
N GLU A 165 30.22 4.51 -10.93
CA GLU A 165 31.21 5.57 -10.63
C GLU A 165 30.56 6.90 -10.27
N TRP A 166 29.41 7.22 -10.88
CA TRP A 166 28.61 8.40 -10.57
C TRP A 166 27.72 8.25 -9.34
N ASN A 167 27.83 7.14 -8.61
CA ASN A 167 27.07 6.85 -7.41
C ASN A 167 25.54 6.87 -7.64
N LEU A 168 25.11 6.33 -8.79
CA LEU A 168 23.70 6.19 -9.17
C LEU A 168 23.09 4.85 -8.72
N CYS A 169 23.86 3.99 -8.06
CA CYS A 169 23.35 2.77 -7.41
C CYS A 169 22.67 3.12 -6.07
N ALA A 170 21.56 3.86 -6.12
CA ALA A 170 20.80 4.30 -4.95
C ALA A 170 19.29 4.09 -5.17
N GLU A 171 18.53 3.94 -4.09
CA GLU A 171 17.07 3.74 -4.12
C GLU A 171 16.32 4.81 -4.92
N LYS A 172 16.85 6.05 -4.93
CA LYS A 172 16.30 7.16 -5.74
C LYS A 172 16.42 6.94 -7.26
N TYR A 173 17.15 5.93 -7.71
CA TYR A 173 17.33 5.55 -9.11
C TYR A 173 16.94 4.08 -9.33
N PRO A 174 15.67 3.70 -9.15
CA PRO A 174 15.23 2.30 -9.18
C PRO A 174 15.54 1.63 -10.52
N LYS A 175 15.51 2.37 -11.64
CA LYS A 175 15.87 1.87 -12.97
C LYS A 175 17.34 1.49 -13.10
N VAL A 176 18.24 2.17 -12.38
CA VAL A 176 19.67 1.83 -12.36
C VAL A 176 19.86 0.53 -11.58
N LEU A 177 19.17 0.38 -10.45
CA LEU A 177 19.20 -0.86 -9.66
C LEU A 177 18.65 -2.06 -10.46
N GLU A 178 17.60 -1.85 -11.25
CA GLU A 178 16.98 -2.88 -12.11
C GLU A 178 17.85 -3.28 -13.30
N GLN A 179 18.46 -2.30 -13.99
CA GLN A 179 19.26 -2.54 -15.19
C GLN A 179 20.70 -2.96 -14.88
N CYS A 180 21.23 -2.58 -13.72
CA CYS A 180 22.63 -2.78 -13.37
C CYS A 180 22.82 -3.56 -12.06
N PRO A 181 22.13 -4.69 -11.85
CA PRO A 181 22.19 -5.39 -10.58
C PRO A 181 23.58 -5.95 -10.27
N LYS A 182 24.42 -6.25 -11.27
CA LYS A 182 25.79 -6.71 -11.05
C LYS A 182 26.71 -5.54 -10.70
N SER A 183 26.68 -4.46 -11.47
CA SER A 183 27.49 -3.27 -11.19
C SER A 183 27.13 -2.62 -9.84
N CYS A 184 25.85 -2.63 -9.47
CA CYS A 184 25.35 -2.13 -8.18
C CYS A 184 25.45 -3.14 -7.02
N ASN A 185 26.12 -4.28 -7.22
CA ASN A 185 26.34 -5.32 -6.19
C ASN A 185 25.04 -5.87 -5.56
N LEU A 186 23.97 -5.97 -6.33
CA LEU A 186 22.67 -6.52 -5.92
C LEU A 186 22.55 -8.04 -6.19
N CYS A 187 23.54 -8.64 -6.85
CA CYS A 187 23.61 -10.09 -7.01
C CYS A 187 23.95 -10.76 -5.67
N THR A 188 23.09 -11.64 -5.17
CA THR A 188 23.53 -12.64 -4.18
C THR A 188 24.23 -13.80 -4.91
N LYS A 189 25.11 -14.51 -4.20
CA LYS A 189 25.60 -15.81 -4.65
C LYS A 189 24.58 -16.91 -4.36
#